data_AF-A0A7V4YWQ2-F1
#
_entry.id   AF-A0A7V4YWQ2-F1
#
_cell.length_a   1.000
_cell.length_b   1.000
_cell.length_c   1.000
_cell.angle_alpha   90.00
_cell.angle_beta   90.00
_cell.angle_gamma   90.00
#
_symmetry.space_group_name_H-M   'P 1'
#
loop_
_entity.id
_entity.type
_entity.pdbx_description
1 polymer ?
#
loop_
_entity_poly.entity_id
_entity_poly.type
_entity_poly.pdbx_seq_one_letter_code
_entity_poly.pdbx_strand_id
1 'polypeptide(L)' 'MSGTPYEEVEFMLFNAVGQLVKRDVSDFGSGSLVRSFDYGYLPAAIYTLRIQAGASARYVKVAVQR' A
#
# COMPACT_ATOMS: atom_id res chain seq x y z
N MET A 1 -1.82 -9.67 4.42
CA MET A 1 -1.48 -10.10 3.03
C MET A 1 -0.68 -11.39 3.12
N SER A 2 -0.95 -12.33 2.23
CA SER A 2 -0.15 -13.55 2.04
C SER A 2 0.30 -13.64 0.59
N GLY A 3 1.52 -14.10 0.35
CA GLY A 3 2.11 -14.25 -0.98
C GLY A 3 3.43 -15.00 -0.93
N THR A 4 4.12 -15.10 -2.07
CA THR A 4 5.47 -15.66 -2.12
C THR A 4 6.40 -14.81 -1.25
N PRO A 5 7.14 -15.40 -0.29
CA PRO A 5 8.13 -14.69 0.49
C PRO A 5 9.08 -13.87 -0.38
N TYR A 6 9.39 -12.66 0.07
CA TYR A 6 10.36 -11.76 -0.54
C TYR A 6 11.03 -10.94 0.56
N GLU A 7 12.21 -10.37 0.32
CA GLU A 7 12.90 -9.60 1.37
C GLU A 7 12.04 -8.45 1.86
N GLU A 8 11.45 -7.70 0.93
CA GLU A 8 10.65 -6.51 1.27
C GLU A 8 9.35 -6.43 0.47
N VAL A 9 8.37 -5.77 1.08
CA VAL A 9 7.16 -5.30 0.40
C VAL A 9 7.08 -3.78 0.50
N GLU A 10 6.83 -3.14 -0.64
CA GLU A 10 6.61 -1.71 -0.75
C GLU A 10 5.12 -1.38 -0.80
N PHE A 11 4.74 -0.34 -0.08
CA PHE A 11 3.41 0.25 -0.06
C PHE A 11 3.50 1.69 -0.57
N MET A 12 2.88 1.98 -1.72
CA MET A 12 2.86 3.31 -2.32
C MET A 12 1.41 3.78 -2.47
N LEU A 13 1.06 4.88 -1.82
CA LEU A 13 -0.27 5.49 -1.91
C LEU A 13 -0.23 6.66 -2.90
N PHE A 14 -1.10 6.62 -3.89
CA PHE A 14 -1.26 7.67 -4.90
C PHE A 14 -2.62 8.36 -4.75
N ASN A 15 -2.66 9.67 -4.96
CA ASN A 15 -3.92 10.41 -5.05
C ASN A 15 -4.62 10.17 -6.41
N ALA A 16 -5.80 10.76 -6.60
CA ALA A 16 -6.62 10.58 -7.79
C ALA A 16 -5.93 11.03 -9.11
N VAL A 17 -4.96 11.94 -9.03
CA VAL A 17 -4.19 12.42 -10.19
C VAL A 17 -2.88 11.63 -10.40
N GLY A 18 -2.62 10.58 -9.61
CA GLY A 18 -1.45 9.71 -9.74
C GLY A 18 -0.19 10.22 -9.04
N GLN A 19 -0.27 11.27 -8.23
CA GLN A 19 0.88 11.73 -7.44
C GLN A 19 1.08 10.84 -6.22
N LEU A 20 2.33 10.51 -5.92
CA LEU A 20 2.71 9.75 -4.73
C LEU A 20 2.50 10.61 -3.47
N VAL A 21 1.65 10.12 -2.56
CA VAL A 21 1.30 10.77 -1.28
C VAL A 21 2.10 10.18 -0.13
N LYS A 22 2.32 8.86 -0.15
CA LYS A 22 3.06 8.14 0.89
C LYS A 22 3.76 6.93 0.30
N ARG A 23 4.98 6.66 0.77
CA ARG A 23 5.72 5.42 0.52
C ARG A 23 6.14 4.81 1.84
N ASP A 24 6.10 3.50 1.91
CA ASP A 24 6.49 2.73 3.08
C ASP A 24 7.03 1.36 2.66
N VAL A 25 7.92 0.79 3.47
CA VAL A 25 8.58 -0.49 3.20
C VAL A 25 8.50 -1.35 4.46
N SER A 26 8.34 -2.66 4.29
CA SER A 26 8.33 -3.60 5.41
C SER A 26 8.97 -4.92 5.01
N ASP A 27 9.55 -5.62 5.98
CA ASP A 27 10.01 -6.99 5.80
C ASP A 27 8.83 -7.90 5.41
N PHE A 28 9.06 -8.72 4.39
CA PHE A 28 8.10 -9.71 3.89
C PHE A 28 8.70 -11.12 3.84
N GLY A 29 9.81 -11.37 4.54
CA GLY A 29 10.57 -12.62 4.46
C GLY A 29 9.79 -13.88 4.86
N SER A 30 8.68 -13.74 5.60
CA SER A 30 7.79 -14.86 5.94
C SER A 30 6.72 -15.15 4.88
N GLY A 31 6.55 -14.28 3.88
CA GLY A 31 5.44 -14.33 2.92
C GLY A 31 4.08 -13.93 3.51
N SER A 32 4.05 -13.48 4.77
CA SER A 32 2.85 -12.99 5.45
C SER A 32 3.13 -11.68 6.17
N LEU A 33 2.23 -10.71 6.03
CA LEU A 33 2.32 -9.43 6.72
C LEU A 33 0.93 -8.90 7.06
N VAL A 34 0.76 -8.51 8.32
CA VAL A 34 -0.39 -7.74 8.79
C VAL A 34 0.08 -6.33 9.08
N ARG A 35 -0.58 -5.35 8.46
CA ARG A 35 -0.23 -3.94 8.60
C ARG A 35 -1.49 -3.09 8.64
N SER A 36 -1.55 -2.18 9.61
CA SER A 36 -2.60 -1.17 9.72
C SER A 36 -2.14 0.12 9.04
N PHE A 37 -3.05 0.73 8.29
CA PHE A 37 -2.84 2.03 7.66
C PHE A 37 -3.79 3.05 8.30
N ASP A 38 -3.23 4.09 8.92
CA ASP A 38 -4.00 5.25 9.37
C ASP A 38 -3.92 6.34 8.31
N TYR A 39 -5.06 6.61 7.67
CA TYR A 39 -5.23 7.64 6.65
C TYR A 39 -6.27 8.69 7.06
N GLY A 40 -6.64 8.77 8.34
CA GLY A 40 -7.66 9.71 8.83
C GLY A 40 -7.29 11.19 8.64
N TYR A 41 -6.00 11.48 8.49
CA TYR A 41 -5.48 12.82 8.21
C TYR A 41 -5.57 13.22 6.72
N LEU A 42 -5.89 12.27 5.82
CA LEU A 42 -5.99 12.56 4.39
C LEU A 42 -7.35 13.18 4.04
N PRO A 43 -7.41 14.07 3.02
CA PRO A 43 -8.67 14.55 2.48
C PRO A 43 -9.60 13.42 2.02
N ALA A 44 -10.91 13.67 2.10
CA ALA A 44 -11.90 12.73 1.57
C ALA A 44 -11.77 12.63 0.04
N ALA A 45 -11.33 11.48 -0.44
CA ALA A 45 -11.09 11.19 -1.85
C ALA A 45 -10.86 9.69 -2.07
N ILE A 46 -10.74 9.31 -3.35
CA ILE A 46 -10.26 7.98 -3.74
C ILE A 46 -8.74 8.03 -3.96
N TYR A 47 -8.05 7.10 -3.33
CA TYR A 47 -6.62 6.86 -3.46
C TYR A 47 -6.38 5.49 -4.09
N THR A 48 -5.17 5.29 -4.62
CA THR A 48 -4.71 3.99 -5.10
C THR A 48 -3.51 3.55 -4.27
N LEU A 49 -3.65 2.46 -3.53
CA LEU A 49 -2.54 1.80 -2.84
C LEU A 49 -1.96 0.72 -3.76
N ARG A 50 -0.70 0.88 -4.15
CA ARG A 50 0.11 -0.14 -4.80
C ARG A 50 0.88 -0.90 -3.72
N ILE A 51 0.72 -2.22 -3.72
CA ILE A 51 1.46 -3.15 -2.86
C ILE A 51 2.36 -3.97 -3.77
N GLN A 52 3.67 -3.90 -3.58
CA GLN A 52 4.63 -4.57 -4.45
C GLN A 52 5.60 -5.42 -3.64
N ALA A 53 5.80 -6.67 -4.06
CA ALA A 53 6.85 -7.55 -3.57
C ALA A 53 7.57 -8.16 -4.78
N GLY A 54 8.87 -7.86 -4.93
CA GLY A 54 9.64 -8.22 -6.12
C GLY A 54 8.99 -7.73 -7.42
N ALA A 55 8.76 -8.65 -8.36
CA ALA A 55 8.11 -8.38 -9.65
C ALA A 55 6.57 -8.35 -9.58
N SER A 56 5.97 -8.72 -8.45
CA SER A 56 4.51 -8.78 -8.30
C SER A 56 3.98 -7.47 -7.72
N ALA A 57 2.93 -6.92 -8.33
CA ALA A 57 2.23 -5.74 -7.82
C ALA A 57 0.71 -5.99 -7.76
N ARG A 58 0.09 -5.54 -6.67
CA ARG A 58 -1.36 -5.50 -6.48
C ARG A 58 -1.80 -4.06 -6.23
N TYR A 59 -2.97 -3.71 -6.77
CA TYR A 59 -3.54 -2.37 -6.63
C TYR A 59 -4.86 -2.47 -5.85
N VAL A 60 -5.02 -1.58 -4.88
CA VAL A 60 -6.22 -1.47 -4.03
C VAL A 60 -6.72 -0.04 -4.10
N LYS A 61 -8.02 0.15 -4.33
CA LYS A 61 -8.66 1.46 -4.21
C LYS A 61 -9.02 1.71 -2.74
N VAL A 62 -8.64 2.87 -2.23
CA VAL A 62 -8.88 3.28 -0.86
C VAL A 62 -9.80 4.50 -0.89
N ALA A 63 -11.01 4.35 -0.37
CA ALA A 63 -11.92 5.47 -0.16
C ALA A 63 -11.70 6.03 1.24
N VAL A 64 -11.28 7.29 1.33
CA VAL A 64 -11.24 8.03 2.59
C VAL A 64 -12.52 8.86 2.67
N GLN A 65 -13.26 8.71 3.76
CA GLN A 65 -14.53 9.39 4.04
C GLN A 65 -14.43 10.07 5.41
N ARG A 66 -15.28 11.07 5.65
CA ARG A 66 -15.41 11.75 6.95
C ARG A 66 -16.63 11.24 7.70
#